data_AF-A0A838UYG1-F1
#
_entry.id   AF-A0A838UYG1-F1
#
_cell.length_a   1.000
_cell.length_b   1.000
_cell.length_c   1.000
_cell.angle_alpha   90.00
_cell.angle_beta   90.00
_cell.angle_gamma   90.00
#
_symmetry.space_group_name_H-M   'P 1'
#
loop_
_entity.id
_entity.type
_entity.pdbx_description
1 polymer ?
#
loop_
_entity_poly.entity_id
_entity_poly.type
_entity_poly.pdbx_seq_one_letter_code
_entity_poly.pdbx_strand_id
1 'polypeptide(L)'
;AYAIVFSQPDHPSLYCFRHYTSKKIVRAGHGLLAFMNGGVYGKMDTPAIQIDEVIDCLCWNGHIFIFNRVEYDKIFREGPHVTVAATNALNVLAELAIIDQTQFAQFHAACMRDPRKRARLRNIALKGRLDAHHLKDFATLQQMIDQYKIDVRLVEVGASKQLHYGRKAQWDVLRLLGDDFVQSPLTGNRYVTQGKRQRG
;
A
#
# COMPACT_ATOMS: atom_id res chain seq x y z
N ALA A 1 4.62 -3.89 14.58
CA ALA A 1 3.52 -4.45 15.39
C ALA A 1 4.09 -5.58 16.23
N TYR A 2 3.46 -5.90 17.36
CA TYR A 2 3.75 -7.11 18.13
C TYR A 2 2.47 -7.92 18.35
N ALA A 3 2.64 -9.19 18.69
CA ALA A 3 1.56 -10.07 19.11
C ALA A 3 1.89 -10.64 20.50
N ILE A 4 0.91 -10.60 21.41
CA ILE A 4 0.96 -11.36 22.66
C ILE A 4 0.13 -12.61 22.44
N VAL A 5 0.72 -13.77 22.72
CA VAL A 5 0.08 -15.08 22.53
C VAL A 5 -0.21 -15.67 23.89
N PHE A 6 -1.48 -15.94 24.18
CA PHE A 6 -1.89 -16.71 25.33
C PHE A 6 -2.24 -18.12 24.86
N SER A 7 -1.50 -19.09 25.38
CA SER A 7 -1.69 -20.51 25.05
C SER A 7 -1.94 -21.29 26.32
N GLN A 8 -2.94 -22.17 26.29
CA GLN A 8 -3.19 -23.17 27.33
C GLN A 8 -3.20 -24.55 26.67
N PRO A 9 -2.77 -25.61 27.38
CA PRO A 9 -3.01 -26.98 26.93
C PRO A 9 -4.50 -27.17 26.64
N ASP A 10 -4.81 -27.83 25.52
CA ASP A 10 -6.18 -28.19 25.09
C ASP A 10 -7.13 -27.05 24.69
N HIS A 11 -6.64 -25.80 24.60
CA HIS A 11 -7.43 -24.66 24.14
C HIS A 11 -6.79 -23.93 22.94
N PRO A 12 -7.60 -23.39 22.01
CA PRO A 12 -7.07 -22.57 20.92
C PRO A 12 -6.31 -21.36 21.46
N SER A 13 -5.10 -21.13 20.95
CA SER A 13 -4.31 -19.94 21.29
C SER A 13 -5.07 -18.65 20.97
N LEU A 14 -4.95 -17.69 21.89
CA LEU A 14 -5.46 -16.34 21.74
C LEU A 14 -4.31 -15.43 21.31
N TYR A 15 -4.48 -14.73 20.18
CA TYR A 15 -3.48 -13.81 19.66
C TYR A 15 -3.99 -12.37 19.78
N CYS A 16 -3.32 -11.57 20.59
CA CYS A 16 -3.61 -10.14 20.75
C CYS A 16 -2.59 -9.32 19.95
N PHE A 17 -3.05 -8.62 18.91
CA PHE A 17 -2.20 -7.80 18.05
C PHE A 17 -2.28 -6.33 18.43
N ARG A 18 -1.12 -5.67 18.42
CA ARG A 18 -1.00 -4.23 18.62
C ARG A 18 0.00 -3.65 17.62
N HIS A 19 -0.44 -2.65 16.87
CA HIS A 19 0.43 -1.86 16.04
C HIS A 19 1.32 -0.99 16.93
N TYR A 20 2.61 -0.95 16.58
CA TYR A 20 3.64 -0.36 17.41
C TYR A 20 4.30 0.79 16.64
N THR A 21 4.39 1.96 17.27
CA THR A 21 5.10 3.11 16.72
C THR A 21 6.39 3.37 17.51
N SER A 22 7.44 3.84 16.85
CA SER A 22 8.75 4.13 17.45
C SER A 22 8.73 5.06 18.66
N LYS A 23 7.67 5.88 18.82
CA LYS A 23 7.44 6.74 20.00
C LYS A 23 7.19 5.97 21.32
N LYS A 24 6.89 4.68 21.24
CA LYS A 24 6.66 3.80 22.42
C LYS A 24 7.91 3.02 22.83
N ILE A 25 9.04 3.26 22.16
CA ILE A 25 10.36 2.78 22.58
C ILE A 25 10.94 3.88 23.46
N VAL A 26 11.09 3.58 24.73
CA VAL A 26 11.84 4.44 25.63
C VAL A 26 13.32 4.10 25.42
N ARG A 27 13.99 4.87 24.57
CA ARG A 27 15.42 4.72 24.31
C ARG A 27 16.20 5.36 25.44
N ALA A 28 17.20 4.67 25.98
CA ALA A 28 18.21 5.28 26.84
C ALA A 28 18.98 6.33 26.01
N GLY A 29 18.56 7.59 26.09
CA GLY A 29 19.33 8.73 25.62
C GLY A 29 20.18 9.31 26.74
N HIS A 30 20.85 10.45 26.51
CA HIS A 30 21.65 11.19 27.50
C HIS A 30 20.86 11.75 28.72
N GLY A 31 19.61 11.34 28.90
CA GLY A 31 18.74 11.75 30.01
C GLY A 31 18.47 10.61 30.99
N LEU A 32 18.21 10.96 32.25
CA LEU A 32 17.95 10.02 33.34
C LEU A 32 16.61 9.31 33.13
N LEU A 33 16.67 8.04 32.72
CA LEU A 33 15.55 7.12 32.76
C LEU A 33 15.60 6.37 34.09
N ALA A 34 14.76 6.79 35.03
CA ALA A 34 14.65 6.18 36.34
C ALA A 34 13.27 5.50 36.49
N PHE A 35 13.26 4.28 37.01
CA PHE A 35 12.05 3.64 37.50
C PHE A 35 12.07 3.65 39.03
N MET A 36 10.91 3.81 39.64
CA MET A 36 10.76 3.77 41.09
C MET A 36 10.21 2.40 41.47
N ASN A 37 10.97 1.65 42.27
CA ASN A 37 10.50 0.42 42.88
C ASN A 37 10.82 0.46 44.38
N GLY A 38 9.79 0.39 45.23
CA GLY A 38 9.96 0.42 46.69
C GLY A 38 10.66 1.67 47.24
N GLY A 39 10.55 2.83 46.57
CA GLY A 39 11.16 4.09 47.02
C GLY A 39 12.61 4.32 46.60
N VAL A 40 13.21 3.41 45.81
CA VAL A 40 14.57 3.57 45.25
C VAL A 40 14.47 3.83 43.74
N TYR A 41 15.23 4.82 43.26
CA TYR A 41 15.36 5.10 41.83
C TYR A 41 16.45 4.22 41.21
N GLY A 42 16.06 3.35 40.29
CA GLY A 42 16.99 2.55 39.47
C GLY A 42 17.19 3.19 38.11
N LYS A 43 18.44 3.35 37.66
CA LYS A 43 18.76 3.80 36.30
C LYS A 43 18.53 2.65 35.31
N MET A 44 17.84 2.91 34.21
CA MET A 44 17.71 1.94 33.11
C MET A 44 18.78 2.16 32.06
N ASP A 45 19.66 1.17 31.90
CA ASP A 45 20.69 1.17 30.85
C ASP A 45 20.24 0.37 29.60
N THR A 46 19.05 -0.24 29.61
CA THR A 46 18.47 -0.98 28.49
C THR A 46 17.18 -0.34 27.96
N PRO A 47 16.93 -0.36 26.64
CA PRO A 47 15.68 0.13 26.08
C PRO A 47 14.49 -0.70 26.59
N ALA A 48 13.52 -0.04 27.22
CA ALA A 48 12.29 -0.68 27.65
C ALA A 48 11.22 -0.57 26.56
N ILE A 49 10.55 -1.69 26.28
CA ILE A 49 9.36 -1.73 25.42
C ILE A 49 8.14 -1.56 26.33
N GLN A 50 7.40 -0.47 26.17
CA GLN A 50 6.13 -0.30 26.84
C GLN A 50 5.07 -1.19 26.15
N ILE A 51 4.54 -2.15 26.89
CA ILE A 51 3.37 -2.92 26.48
C ILE A 51 2.14 -2.07 26.81
N ASP A 52 1.35 -1.71 25.80
CA ASP A 52 0.12 -0.94 25.98
C ASP A 52 -0.98 -1.79 26.62
N GLU A 53 -1.88 -1.14 27.37
CA GLU A 53 -3.10 -1.74 27.93
C GLU A 53 -4.21 -2.00 26.89
N VAL A 54 -3.97 -1.63 25.63
CA VAL A 54 -4.98 -1.69 24.55
C VAL A 54 -4.50 -2.55 23.38
N ILE A 55 -5.42 -3.36 22.86
CA ILE A 55 -5.23 -4.23 21.69
C ILE A 55 -5.95 -3.67 20.47
N ASP A 56 -5.37 -3.83 19.28
CA ASP A 56 -6.00 -3.36 18.03
C ASP A 56 -6.82 -4.47 17.36
N CYS A 57 -6.35 -5.72 17.47
CA CYS A 57 -7.02 -6.89 16.92
C CYS A 57 -6.84 -8.10 17.85
N LEU A 58 -7.83 -8.98 17.84
CA LEU A 58 -7.81 -10.25 18.55
C LEU A 58 -8.07 -11.36 17.55
N CYS A 59 -7.21 -12.39 17.50
CA CYS A 59 -7.49 -13.61 16.75
C CYS A 59 -7.73 -14.76 17.73
N TRP A 60 -8.86 -15.44 17.57
CA TRP A 60 -9.23 -16.60 18.37
C TRP A 60 -10.05 -17.56 17.52
N ASN A 61 -9.67 -18.84 17.54
CA ASN A 61 -10.39 -19.92 16.86
C ASN A 61 -10.70 -19.62 15.37
N GLY A 62 -9.72 -19.10 14.63
CA GLY A 62 -9.87 -18.75 13.21
C GLY A 62 -10.66 -17.47 12.91
N HIS A 63 -11.18 -16.79 13.93
CA HIS A 63 -11.88 -15.52 13.80
C HIS A 63 -10.97 -14.36 14.20
N ILE A 64 -11.06 -13.24 13.47
CA ILE A 64 -10.39 -11.99 13.82
C ILE A 64 -11.40 -10.92 14.20
N PHE A 65 -11.26 -10.38 15.40
CA PHE A 65 -12.00 -9.23 15.90
C PHE A 65 -11.15 -7.98 15.69
N ILE A 66 -11.73 -7.01 15.00
CA ILE A 66 -11.03 -5.77 14.61
C ILE A 66 -11.61 -4.63 15.44
N PHE A 67 -10.88 -4.19 16.46
CA PHE A 67 -11.28 -3.05 17.30
C PHE A 67 -10.80 -1.73 16.70
N ASN A 68 -9.64 -1.76 16.03
CA ASN A 68 -9.10 -0.61 15.33
C ASN A 68 -8.80 -0.95 13.87
N ARG A 69 -9.68 -0.54 12.96
CA ARG A 69 -9.56 -0.80 11.53
C ARG A 69 -8.30 -0.19 10.91
N VAL A 70 -7.90 0.99 11.37
CA VAL A 70 -6.71 1.69 10.85
C VAL A 70 -5.45 0.94 11.22
N GLU A 71 -5.33 0.50 12.47
CA GLU A 71 -4.16 -0.26 12.93
C GLU A 71 -4.17 -1.69 12.38
N TYR A 72 -5.32 -2.34 12.28
CA TYR A 72 -5.47 -3.61 11.55
C TYR A 72 -4.89 -3.52 10.14
N ASP A 73 -5.22 -2.44 9.41
CA ASP A 73 -4.73 -2.26 8.05
C ASP A 73 -3.20 -2.13 8.02
N LYS A 74 -2.59 -1.50 9.02
CA LYS A 74 -1.12 -1.43 9.14
C LYS A 74 -0.48 -2.76 9.54
N ILE A 75 -1.16 -3.55 10.38
CA ILE A 75 -0.66 -4.85 10.85
C ILE A 75 -0.73 -5.90 9.74
N PHE A 76 -1.85 -6.00 9.02
CA PHE A 76 -2.14 -7.12 8.12
C PHE A 76 -2.15 -6.75 6.63
N ARG A 77 -2.43 -5.49 6.28
CA ARG A 77 -2.65 -5.06 4.88
C ARG A 77 -1.38 -4.61 4.16
N GLU A 78 -0.24 -4.60 4.85
CA GLU A 78 1.12 -4.45 4.31
C GLU A 78 1.84 -5.80 4.17
N GLY A 79 1.12 -6.91 4.30
CA GLY A 79 1.69 -8.26 4.35
C GLY A 79 2.16 -8.84 3.00
N PRO A 80 2.76 -10.05 3.03
CA PRO A 80 3.31 -10.74 1.84
C PRO A 80 2.34 -10.85 0.67
N HIS A 81 1.04 -11.02 0.93
CA HIS A 81 0.01 -11.11 -0.10
C HIS A 81 -0.09 -9.85 -0.98
N VAL A 82 0.18 -8.67 -0.42
CA VAL A 82 0.18 -7.41 -1.20
C VAL A 82 1.39 -7.36 -2.12
N THR A 83 2.54 -7.77 -1.61
CA THR A 83 3.77 -7.88 -2.39
C THR A 83 3.57 -8.87 -3.53
N VAL A 84 3.07 -10.07 -3.27
CA VAL A 84 2.80 -11.09 -4.30
C VAL A 84 1.81 -10.57 -5.35
N ALA A 85 0.70 -9.98 -4.93
CA ALA A 85 -0.28 -9.44 -5.87
C ALA A 85 0.27 -8.26 -6.70
N ALA A 86 1.07 -7.38 -6.10
CA ALA A 86 1.72 -6.29 -6.81
C ALA A 86 2.79 -6.80 -7.79
N THR A 87 3.55 -7.83 -7.41
CA THR A 87 4.52 -8.50 -8.31
C THR A 87 3.80 -9.13 -9.50
N ASN A 88 2.71 -9.88 -9.27
CA ASN A 88 1.93 -10.46 -10.36
C ASN A 88 1.36 -9.38 -11.30
N ALA A 89 0.85 -8.29 -10.74
CA ALA A 89 0.39 -7.14 -11.52
C ALA A 89 1.51 -6.54 -12.40
N LEU A 90 2.72 -6.40 -11.86
CA LEU A 90 3.88 -5.90 -12.61
C LEU A 90 4.31 -6.88 -13.70
N ASN A 91 4.26 -8.19 -13.46
CA ASN A 91 4.56 -9.20 -14.46
C ASN A 91 3.59 -9.11 -15.64
N VAL A 92 2.30 -8.97 -15.38
CA VAL A 92 1.30 -8.75 -16.44
C VAL A 92 1.60 -7.49 -17.25
N LEU A 93 1.97 -6.38 -16.59
CA LEU A 93 2.36 -5.15 -17.29
C LEU A 93 3.62 -5.33 -18.17
N ALA A 94 4.58 -6.15 -17.71
CA ALA A 94 5.78 -6.50 -18.46
C ALA A 94 5.45 -7.36 -19.69
N GLU A 95 4.68 -8.43 -19.50
CA GLU A 95 4.25 -9.36 -20.54
C GLU A 95 3.46 -8.65 -21.64
N LEU A 96 2.57 -7.74 -21.26
CA LEU A 96 1.78 -6.94 -22.20
C LEU A 96 2.57 -5.79 -22.84
N ALA A 97 3.81 -5.56 -22.39
CA ALA A 97 4.69 -4.48 -22.82
C ALA A 97 4.01 -3.09 -22.77
N ILE A 98 3.29 -2.80 -21.68
CA ILE A 98 2.47 -1.58 -21.54
C ILE A 98 3.31 -0.35 -21.22
N ILE A 99 4.41 -0.51 -20.48
CA ILE A 99 5.32 0.56 -20.09
C ILE A 99 6.60 0.43 -20.90
N ASP A 100 7.18 1.57 -21.29
CA ASP A 100 8.46 1.65 -21.99
C ASP A 100 9.51 0.78 -21.30
N GLN A 101 10.12 -0.15 -22.06
CA GLN A 101 11.11 -1.11 -21.55
C GLN A 101 12.30 -0.43 -20.88
N THR A 102 12.71 0.75 -21.36
CA THR A 102 13.82 1.52 -20.78
C THR A 102 13.48 2.06 -19.38
N GLN A 103 12.18 2.23 -19.08
CA GLN A 103 11.69 2.79 -17.82
C GLN A 103 11.06 1.73 -16.90
N PHE A 104 10.72 0.56 -17.42
CA PHE A 104 10.00 -0.47 -16.68
C PHE A 104 10.73 -0.90 -15.40
N ALA A 105 12.05 -1.09 -15.45
CA ALA A 105 12.84 -1.45 -14.26
C ALA A 105 12.74 -0.37 -13.15
N GLN A 106 12.75 0.91 -13.54
CA GLN A 106 12.57 2.01 -12.61
C GLN A 106 11.15 2.05 -12.05
N PHE A 107 10.13 1.83 -12.90
CA PHE A 107 8.73 1.78 -12.48
C PHE A 107 8.50 0.65 -11.47
N HIS A 108 9.00 -0.55 -11.79
CA HIS A 108 8.94 -1.73 -10.94
C HIS A 108 9.57 -1.46 -9.58
N ALA A 109 10.82 -0.97 -9.54
CA ALA A 109 11.50 -0.65 -8.29
C ALA A 109 10.76 0.43 -7.48
N ALA A 110 10.22 1.46 -8.14
CA ALA A 110 9.47 2.51 -7.48
C ALA A 110 8.17 1.98 -6.84
N CYS A 111 7.47 1.09 -7.55
CA CYS A 111 6.27 0.44 -7.05
C CYS A 111 6.58 -0.49 -5.89
N MET A 112 7.63 -1.31 -6.00
CA MET A 112 8.00 -2.27 -4.95
C MET A 112 8.61 -1.61 -3.71
N ARG A 113 9.21 -0.42 -3.82
CA ARG A 113 9.73 0.32 -2.67
C ARG A 113 8.65 1.05 -1.89
N ASP A 114 7.67 1.66 -2.57
CA ASP A 114 6.63 2.47 -1.94
C ASP A 114 5.37 1.62 -1.63
N PRO A 115 5.04 1.41 -0.33
CA PRO A 115 3.88 0.61 0.03
C PRO A 115 2.55 1.09 -0.54
N ARG A 116 2.40 2.41 -0.71
CA ARG A 116 1.18 3.00 -1.26
C ARG A 116 1.01 2.61 -2.72
N LYS A 117 2.12 2.53 -3.48
CA LYS A 117 2.11 2.09 -4.87
C LYS A 117 1.87 0.59 -5.00
N ARG A 118 2.46 -0.24 -4.13
CA ARG A 118 2.15 -1.68 -4.06
C ARG A 118 0.66 -1.92 -3.81
N ALA A 119 0.12 -1.27 -2.79
CA ALA A 119 -1.31 -1.37 -2.45
C ALA A 119 -2.19 -0.89 -3.61
N ARG A 120 -1.78 0.17 -4.31
CA ARG A 120 -2.48 0.67 -5.50
C ARG A 120 -2.49 -0.34 -6.63
N LEU A 121 -1.34 -0.91 -7.00
CA LEU A 121 -1.25 -1.95 -8.04
C LEU A 121 -2.12 -3.16 -7.73
N ARG A 122 -2.06 -3.66 -6.49
CA ARG A 122 -2.94 -4.74 -6.03
C ARG A 122 -4.41 -4.36 -6.26
N ASN A 123 -4.83 -3.16 -5.88
CA ASN A 123 -6.22 -2.73 -6.03
C ASN A 123 -6.65 -2.60 -7.50
N ILE A 124 -5.74 -2.17 -8.39
CA ILE A 124 -6.00 -2.13 -9.84
C ILE A 124 -6.19 -3.56 -10.37
N ALA A 125 -5.31 -4.48 -9.99
CA ALA A 125 -5.42 -5.89 -10.37
C ALA A 125 -6.72 -6.54 -9.87
N LEU A 126 -7.09 -6.32 -8.60
CA LEU A 126 -8.33 -6.86 -8.01
C LEU A 126 -9.60 -6.33 -8.69
N LYS A 127 -9.55 -5.17 -9.34
CA LYS A 127 -10.65 -4.62 -10.14
C LYS A 127 -10.70 -5.18 -11.56
N GLY A 128 -9.83 -6.13 -11.90
CA GLY A 128 -9.78 -6.72 -13.25
C GLY A 128 -9.32 -5.73 -14.32
N ARG A 129 -8.55 -4.69 -13.96
CA ARG A 129 -8.15 -3.61 -14.88
C ARG A 129 -6.85 -3.88 -15.65
N LEU A 130 -6.19 -5.00 -15.38
CA LEU A 130 -4.88 -5.34 -15.95
C LEU A 130 -4.97 -6.35 -17.11
N ASP A 131 -6.09 -6.40 -17.83
CA ASP A 131 -6.18 -7.21 -19.04
C ASP A 131 -5.76 -6.45 -20.31
N ALA A 132 -5.49 -7.20 -21.37
CA ALA A 132 -5.05 -6.64 -22.64
C ALA A 132 -6.10 -5.75 -23.31
N HIS A 133 -7.40 -6.02 -23.12
CA HIS A 133 -8.46 -5.25 -23.74
C HIS A 133 -8.47 -3.81 -23.22
N HIS A 134 -8.39 -3.64 -21.91
CA HIS A 134 -8.33 -2.33 -21.29
C HIS A 134 -6.98 -1.61 -21.48
N LEU A 135 -5.87 -2.36 -21.46
CA LEU A 135 -4.54 -1.76 -21.48
C LEU A 135 -3.98 -1.50 -22.88
N LYS A 136 -4.50 -2.16 -23.92
CA LYS A 136 -4.09 -1.94 -25.31
C LYS A 136 -5.05 -1.08 -26.13
N ASP A 137 -6.10 -0.54 -25.51
CA ASP A 137 -6.89 0.54 -26.09
C ASP A 137 -6.12 1.87 -26.01
N PHE A 138 -5.09 1.98 -26.84
CA PHE A 138 -4.22 3.15 -26.87
C PHE A 138 -4.93 4.42 -27.34
N ALA A 139 -6.04 4.30 -28.07
CA ALA A 139 -6.84 5.45 -28.47
C ALA A 139 -7.51 6.09 -27.25
N THR A 140 -8.17 5.28 -26.41
CA THR A 140 -8.75 5.75 -25.15
C THR A 140 -7.67 6.26 -24.19
N LEU A 141 -6.53 5.55 -24.09
CA LEU A 141 -5.42 6.01 -23.23
C LEU A 141 -4.88 7.37 -23.68
N GLN A 142 -4.70 7.59 -24.99
CA GLN A 142 -4.27 8.88 -25.52
C GLN A 142 -5.29 9.97 -25.20
N GLN A 143 -6.57 9.70 -25.42
CA GLN A 143 -7.64 10.63 -25.07
C GLN A 143 -7.61 11.00 -23.58
N MET A 144 -7.42 10.03 -22.68
CA MET A 144 -7.33 10.29 -21.24
C MET A 144 -6.10 11.13 -20.88
N ILE A 145 -4.94 10.83 -21.47
CA ILE A 145 -3.70 11.60 -21.30
C ILE A 145 -3.94 13.07 -21.66
N ASP A 146 -4.54 13.33 -22.84
CA ASP A 146 -4.77 14.69 -23.34
C ASP A 146 -5.84 15.42 -22.53
N GLN A 147 -6.96 14.73 -22.25
CA GLN A 147 -8.12 15.29 -21.57
C GLN A 147 -7.84 15.68 -20.12
N TYR A 148 -6.98 14.91 -19.42
CA TYR A 148 -6.64 15.12 -18.02
C TYR A 148 -5.22 15.68 -17.81
N LYS A 149 -4.50 16.00 -18.90
CA LYS A 149 -3.16 16.61 -18.89
C LYS A 149 -2.17 15.84 -18.00
N ILE A 150 -2.13 14.53 -18.20
CA ILE A 150 -1.31 13.60 -17.44
C ILE A 150 0.14 13.67 -17.94
N ASP A 151 1.14 13.65 -17.05
CA ASP A 151 2.58 13.65 -17.42
C ASP A 151 3.08 12.25 -17.89
N VAL A 152 2.36 11.71 -18.86
CA VAL A 152 2.62 10.42 -19.52
C VAL A 152 2.36 10.62 -21.01
N ARG A 153 3.15 9.99 -21.87
CA ARG A 153 2.97 10.00 -23.32
C ARG A 153 3.01 8.59 -23.87
N LEU A 154 2.37 8.38 -25.02
CA LEU A 154 2.54 7.14 -25.78
C LEU A 154 3.74 7.28 -26.72
N VAL A 155 4.61 6.27 -26.70
CA VAL A 155 5.73 6.14 -27.63
C VAL A 155 5.50 4.92 -28.50
N GLU A 156 5.86 5.02 -29.78
CA GLU A 156 5.80 3.90 -30.71
C GLU A 156 7.05 3.04 -30.58
N VAL A 157 6.85 1.73 -30.45
CA VAL A 157 7.92 0.73 -30.36
C VAL A 157 7.54 -0.40 -31.31
N GLY A 158 8.12 -0.36 -32.52
CA GLY A 158 7.73 -1.26 -33.61
C GLY A 158 6.27 -1.05 -34.00
N ALA A 159 5.47 -2.12 -33.95
CA ALA A 159 4.04 -2.09 -34.27
C ALA A 159 3.12 -1.84 -33.05
N SER A 160 3.68 -1.58 -31.86
CA SER A 160 2.92 -1.35 -30.63
C SER A 160 3.20 0.04 -30.06
N LYS A 161 2.32 0.51 -29.17
CA LYS A 161 2.55 1.69 -28.33
C LYS A 161 2.89 1.28 -26.91
N GLN A 162 3.62 2.13 -26.20
CA GLN A 162 4.01 1.95 -24.80
C GLN A 162 3.87 3.27 -24.05
N LEU A 163 3.59 3.21 -22.75
CA LEU A 163 3.56 4.36 -21.87
C LEU A 163 4.98 4.77 -21.49
N HIS A 164 5.36 6.00 -21.83
CA HIS A 164 6.57 6.66 -21.40
C HIS A 164 6.22 7.81 -20.45
N TYR A 165 6.87 7.89 -19.31
CA TYR A 165 6.48 8.81 -18.24
C TYR A 165 7.67 9.61 -17.71
N GLY A 166 7.40 10.83 -17.22
CA GLY A 166 8.43 11.67 -16.60
C GLY A 166 9.01 11.04 -15.32
N ARG A 167 10.22 11.43 -14.89
CA ARG A 167 10.95 10.79 -13.77
C ARG A 167 10.15 10.71 -12.44
N LYS A 168 9.14 11.56 -12.24
CA LYS A 168 8.29 11.63 -11.04
C LYS A 168 6.81 11.28 -11.29
N ALA A 169 6.47 10.84 -12.51
CA ALA A 169 5.10 10.58 -12.94
C ALA A 169 4.63 9.13 -12.72
N GLN A 170 5.26 8.37 -11.82
CA GLN A 170 4.83 6.97 -11.56
C GLN A 170 3.39 6.89 -11.04
N TRP A 171 2.96 7.90 -10.27
CA TRP A 171 1.57 7.99 -9.81
C TRP A 171 0.60 8.24 -10.95
N ASP A 172 1.02 8.95 -11.99
CA ASP A 172 0.20 9.23 -13.15
C ASP A 172 -0.02 7.99 -14.01
N VAL A 173 1.01 7.17 -14.18
CA VAL A 173 0.86 5.81 -14.76
C VAL A 173 -0.14 4.99 -13.93
N LEU A 174 -0.01 4.96 -12.59
CA LEU A 174 -0.93 4.21 -11.73
C LEU A 174 -2.38 4.72 -11.78
N ARG A 175 -2.57 6.03 -11.94
CA ARG A 175 -3.89 6.65 -12.11
C ARG A 175 -4.51 6.28 -13.44
N LEU A 176 -3.72 6.27 -14.51
CA LEU A 176 -4.11 5.85 -15.84
C LEU A 176 -4.58 4.39 -15.84
N LEU A 177 -3.74 3.47 -15.34
CA LEU A 177 -4.06 2.05 -15.25
C LEU A 177 -5.33 1.79 -14.42
N GLY A 178 -5.50 2.55 -13.34
CA GLY A 178 -6.62 2.36 -12.42
C GLY A 178 -7.87 3.21 -12.68
N ASP A 179 -7.92 3.94 -13.79
CA ASP A 179 -9.01 4.86 -14.15
C ASP A 179 -9.43 5.77 -12.97
N ASP A 180 -8.53 6.65 -12.54
CA ASP A 180 -8.77 7.56 -11.42
C ASP A 180 -9.43 8.90 -11.81
N PHE A 181 -10.05 8.98 -12.98
CA PHE A 181 -10.48 10.26 -13.56
C PHE A 181 -11.99 10.48 -13.56
N VAL A 182 -12.43 11.64 -13.09
CA VAL A 182 -13.86 11.99 -13.02
C VAL A 182 -14.10 13.32 -13.69
N GLN A 183 -15.19 13.41 -14.45
CA GLN A 183 -15.73 14.68 -14.90
C GLN A 183 -16.97 15.03 -14.06
N SER A 184 -17.02 16.24 -13.54
CA SER A 184 -18.18 16.79 -12.85
C SER A 184 -19.27 17.11 -13.88
N PRO A 185 -20.48 16.52 -13.78
CA PRO A 185 -21.57 16.87 -14.68
C PRO A 185 -22.09 18.30 -14.44
N LEU A 186 -21.93 18.83 -13.22
CA LEU A 186 -22.42 20.16 -12.85
C LEU A 186 -21.56 21.28 -13.44
N THR A 187 -20.24 21.10 -13.46
CA THR A 187 -19.29 22.16 -13.82
C THR A 187 -18.53 21.86 -15.10
N GLY A 188 -18.60 20.63 -15.61
CA GLY A 188 -17.75 20.16 -16.71
C GLY A 188 -16.28 19.95 -16.31
N ASN A 189 -15.89 20.35 -15.09
CA ASN A 189 -14.53 20.26 -14.59
C ASN A 189 -14.07 18.81 -14.46
N ARG A 190 -12.77 18.61 -14.61
CA ARG A 190 -12.13 17.30 -14.64
C ARG A 190 -11.19 17.16 -13.45
N TYR A 191 -11.22 15.99 -12.83
CA TYR A 191 -10.52 15.73 -11.59
C TYR A 191 -9.79 14.40 -11.66
N VAL A 192 -8.60 14.38 -11.06
CA VAL A 192 -7.92 13.16 -10.64
C VAL A 192 -8.36 12.86 -9.22
N THR A 193 -8.87 11.66 -8.98
CA THR A 193 -9.41 11.23 -7.71
C THR A 193 -8.50 10.19 -7.06
N GLN A 194 -8.50 10.09 -5.73
CA GLN A 194 -7.74 9.04 -5.03
C GLN A 194 -8.49 7.71 -4.95
N GLY A 195 -9.74 7.68 -5.41
CA GLY A 195 -10.55 6.49 -5.47
C GLY A 195 -11.97 6.80 -5.92
N LYS A 196 -12.51 5.89 -6.73
CA LYS A 196 -13.91 5.86 -7.13
C LYS A 196 -14.60 4.69 -6.45
N ARG A 197 -15.83 4.90 -5.98
CA ARG A 197 -16.73 3.82 -5.56
C ARG A 197 -17.86 3.77 -6.59
N GLN A 198 -17.90 2.68 -7.35
CA GLN A 198 -19.03 2.42 -8.24
C GLN A 198 -20.27 2.22 -7.37
N ARG A 199 -21.34 2.93 -7.69
CA ARG A 199 -22.68 2.70 -7.13
C ARG A 199 -23.52 2.14 -8.27
N GLY A 200 -23.97 0.90 -8.10
CA GLY A 200 -24.93 0.19 -8.94
C GLY A 200 -26.03 -0.33 -8.04
#